data_AF-A0A7C8M337-F1
#
_entry.id   AF-A0A7C8M337-F1
#
_cell.length_a   1.000
_cell.length_b   1.000
_cell.length_c   1.000
_cell.angle_alpha   90.00
_cell.angle_beta   90.00
_cell.angle_gamma   90.00
#
_symmetry.space_group_name_H-M   'P 1'
#
loop_
_entity.id
_entity.type
_entity.pdbx_description
1 polymer ?
#
loop_
_entity_poly.entity_id
_entity_poly.type
_entity_poly.pdbx_seq_one_letter_code
_entity_poly.pdbx_strand_id
1 'polypeptide(L)'
;MASSDGTVSQLKSLYHAYRHTEDLDRKGVYFSPSCMQVCRPTPSYAATTREQIVQYLRDAQQGIVPVEKPPTSVSDQVSGSETESQKNSHKSARNVYTIRVLDPSERTFADDSIVAHAGMTSQGLHLKSDKEKWVGMRVDLWDEHGPMESLLVKVQYWWRYELVKSGEEVEGDINGHGWRQCMHDIMYLGPKDGTEGKQEGLEVLE
;
A
#
# COMPACT_ATOMS: atom_id res chain seq x y z
N MET A 1 18.01 -19.58 -7.80
CA MET A 1 16.63 -19.37 -7.31
C MET A 1 16.73 -19.19 -5.82
N ALA A 2 16.35 -18.04 -5.28
CA ALA A 2 16.28 -17.88 -3.82
C ALA A 2 15.25 -18.87 -3.25
N SER A 3 15.50 -19.41 -2.06
CA SER A 3 14.47 -20.14 -1.33
C SER A 3 13.25 -19.23 -1.11
N SER A 4 12.05 -19.82 -0.97
CA SER A 4 10.83 -19.08 -0.65
C SER A 4 11.04 -18.09 0.48
N ASP A 5 11.76 -18.50 1.52
CA ASP A 5 11.97 -17.74 2.75
C ASP A 5 12.90 -16.54 2.53
N GLY A 6 13.91 -16.68 1.65
CA GLY A 6 14.78 -15.58 1.25
C GLY A 6 14.04 -14.50 0.47
N THR A 7 13.16 -14.93 -0.45
CA THR A 7 12.29 -14.00 -1.20
C THR A 7 11.36 -13.24 -0.28
N VAL A 8 10.68 -13.94 0.65
CA VAL A 8 9.73 -13.32 1.58
C VAL A 8 10.43 -12.28 2.47
N SER A 9 11.60 -12.62 3.00
CA SER A 9 12.38 -11.71 3.84
C SER A 9 12.78 -10.45 3.05
N GLN A 10 13.24 -10.62 1.80
CA GLN A 10 13.58 -9.51 0.92
C GLN A 10 12.37 -8.60 0.63
N LEU A 11 11.20 -9.17 0.33
CA LEU A 11 9.98 -8.39 0.07
C LEU A 11 9.51 -7.61 1.30
N LYS A 12 9.65 -8.18 2.51
CA LYS A 12 9.37 -7.45 3.76
C LYS A 12 10.30 -6.26 3.93
N SER A 13 11.61 -6.44 3.73
CA SER A 13 12.58 -5.36 3.80
C SER A 13 12.31 -4.27 2.76
N LEU A 14 11.97 -4.64 1.52
CA LEU A 14 11.61 -3.69 0.47
C LEU A 14 10.34 -2.92 0.79
N TYR A 15 9.31 -3.59 1.32
CA TYR A 15 8.08 -2.92 1.76
C TYR A 15 8.36 -1.92 2.88
N HIS A 16 9.17 -2.30 3.87
CA HIS A 16 9.60 -1.42 4.95
C HIS A 16 10.33 -0.18 4.40
N ALA A 17 11.30 -0.35 3.50
CA ALA A 17 12.02 0.76 2.89
C ALA A 17 11.09 1.68 2.06
N TYR A 18 10.16 1.10 1.28
CA TYR A 18 9.10 1.83 0.59
C TYR A 18 8.26 2.68 1.56
N ARG A 19 7.85 2.10 2.69
CA ARG A 19 6.99 2.76 3.68
C ARG A 19 7.64 3.97 4.32
N HIS A 20 8.97 3.92 4.51
CA HIS A 20 9.79 4.97 5.12
C HIS A 20 10.39 5.98 4.13
N THR A 21 10.23 5.75 2.82
CA THR A 21 10.67 6.73 1.83
C THR A 21 9.69 7.92 1.83
N GLU A 22 10.15 9.11 2.20
CA GLU A 22 9.30 10.32 2.26
C GLU A 22 9.11 10.97 0.88
N ASP A 23 10.19 11.06 0.11
CA ASP A 23 10.18 11.62 -1.24
C ASP A 23 9.34 10.75 -2.19
N LEU A 24 8.28 11.33 -2.76
CA LEU A 24 7.31 10.56 -3.54
C LEU A 24 7.86 10.07 -4.88
N ASP A 25 8.84 10.76 -5.46
CA ASP A 25 9.48 10.34 -6.71
C ASP A 25 10.36 9.12 -6.45
N ARG A 26 11.15 9.15 -5.38
CA ARG A 26 11.92 8.00 -4.89
C ARG A 26 11.01 6.87 -4.43
N LYS A 27 9.87 7.17 -3.80
CA LYS A 27 8.89 6.15 -3.41
C LYS A 27 8.32 5.44 -4.65
N GLY A 28 8.10 6.17 -5.74
CA GLY A 28 7.67 5.63 -7.02
C GLY A 28 8.62 4.58 -7.61
N VAL A 29 9.92 4.64 -7.29
CA VAL A 29 10.92 3.66 -7.76
C VAL A 29 10.62 2.23 -7.28
N TYR A 30 9.92 2.05 -6.16
CA TYR A 30 9.49 0.74 -5.67
C TYR A 30 8.35 0.13 -6.50
N PHE A 31 7.69 0.93 -7.35
CA PHE A 31 6.62 0.48 -8.24
C PHE A 31 7.21 0.20 -9.62
N SER A 32 6.78 -0.91 -10.23
CA SER A 32 7.08 -1.13 -11.64
C SER A 32 6.47 0.00 -12.46
N PRO A 33 7.03 0.39 -13.61
CA PRO A 33 6.43 1.42 -14.46
C PRO A 33 4.97 1.13 -14.84
N SER A 34 4.62 -0.16 -14.97
CA SER A 34 3.27 -0.63 -15.27
C SER A 34 2.48 -1.02 -14.01
N CYS A 35 2.84 -0.48 -12.84
CA CYS A 35 2.15 -0.83 -11.60
C CYS A 35 0.71 -0.33 -11.67
N MET A 36 -0.22 -1.22 -11.37
CA MET A 36 -1.65 -0.92 -11.31
C MET A 36 -2.09 -0.78 -9.86
N GLN A 37 -3.18 -0.05 -9.63
CA GLN A 37 -3.86 0.00 -8.35
C GLN A 37 -5.36 -0.15 -8.57
N VAL A 38 -6.01 -0.91 -7.71
CA VAL A 38 -7.48 -0.95 -7.59
C VAL A 38 -7.87 -0.75 -6.15
N CYS A 39 -8.92 0.03 -5.93
CA CYS A 39 -9.57 0.21 -4.64
C CYS A 39 -10.97 -0.40 -4.74
N ARG A 40 -11.20 -1.49 -3.99
CA ARG A 40 -12.48 -2.20 -3.96
C ARG A 40 -13.61 -1.42 -3.28
N PRO A 41 -13.36 -0.66 -2.19
CA PRO A 41 -14.38 0.20 -1.59
C PRO A 41 -14.97 1.20 -2.60
N THR A 42 -16.25 1.54 -2.43
CA THR A 42 -16.95 2.54 -3.26
C THR A 42 -16.79 3.95 -2.68
N PRO A 43 -16.53 4.99 -3.50
CA PRO A 43 -16.24 4.92 -4.94
C PRO A 43 -14.95 4.16 -5.27
N SER A 44 -15.00 3.33 -6.31
CA SER A 44 -13.83 2.59 -6.79
C SER A 44 -12.86 3.56 -7.47
N TYR A 45 -11.58 3.38 -7.19
CA TYR A 45 -10.50 4.11 -7.85
C TYR A 45 -9.51 3.12 -8.44
N ALA A 46 -8.95 3.51 -9.58
CA ALA A 46 -7.90 2.76 -10.21
C ALA A 46 -6.77 3.66 -10.70
N ALA A 47 -5.58 3.08 -10.76
CA ALA A 47 -4.45 3.59 -11.50
C ALA A 47 -3.94 2.48 -12.42
N THR A 48 -3.52 2.84 -13.62
CA THR A 48 -2.95 1.91 -14.60
C THR A 48 -1.43 2.04 -14.74
N THR A 49 -0.84 3.06 -14.10
CA THR A 49 0.61 3.28 -14.12
C THR A 49 1.15 3.74 -12.77
N ARG A 50 2.46 3.56 -12.58
CA ARG A 50 3.21 4.11 -11.45
C ARG A 50 2.99 5.60 -11.27
N GLU A 51 3.03 6.37 -12.36
CA GLU A 51 2.95 7.83 -12.32
C GLU A 51 1.59 8.30 -11.80
N GLN A 52 0.51 7.59 -12.15
CA GLN A 52 -0.82 7.86 -11.60
C GLN A 52 -0.89 7.55 -10.09
N ILE A 53 -0.30 6.44 -9.64
CA ILE A 53 -0.25 6.11 -8.20
C ILE A 53 0.53 7.18 -7.44
N VAL A 54 1.70 7.59 -7.94
CA VAL A 54 2.51 8.66 -7.33
C VAL A 54 1.74 9.97 -7.32
N GLN A 55 0.99 10.28 -8.37
CA GLN A 55 0.15 11.47 -8.38
C GLN A 55 -0.95 11.42 -7.30
N TYR A 56 -1.63 10.28 -7.13
CA TYR A 56 -2.60 10.13 -6.04
C TYR A 56 -1.98 10.32 -4.65
N LEU A 57 -0.72 9.89 -4.46
CA LEU A 57 0.00 10.15 -3.20
C LEU A 57 0.28 11.64 -3.00
N ARG A 58 0.63 12.38 -4.06
CA ARG A 58 0.80 13.85 -4.00
C ARG A 58 -0.52 14.55 -3.69
N ASP A 59 -1.59 14.15 -4.38
CA ASP A 59 -2.93 14.69 -4.19
C ASP A 59 -3.38 14.49 -2.74
N ALA A 60 -3.17 13.29 -2.18
CA ALA A 60 -3.46 12.99 -0.78
C ALA A 60 -2.63 13.84 0.21
N GLN A 61 -1.34 14.07 -0.05
CA GLN A 61 -0.50 14.97 0.76
C GLN A 61 -1.01 16.42 0.75
N GLN A 62 -1.70 16.82 -0.32
CA GLN A 62 -2.32 18.15 -0.47
C GLN A 62 -3.78 18.19 0.00
N GLY A 63 -4.31 17.10 0.56
CA GLY A 63 -5.71 16.99 0.99
C GLY A 63 -6.73 16.87 -0.15
N ILE A 64 -6.27 16.62 -1.37
CA ILE A 64 -7.09 16.37 -2.55
C ILE A 64 -7.37 14.86 -2.59
N VAL A 65 -8.48 14.46 -1.96
CA VAL A 65 -8.94 13.07 -2.01
C VAL A 65 -10.22 13.03 -2.84
N PRO A 66 -10.34 12.17 -3.86
CA PRO A 66 -11.49 12.17 -4.75
C PRO A 66 -12.79 11.64 -4.12
N VAL A 67 -12.79 11.30 -2.82
CA VAL A 67 -13.97 10.80 -2.09
C VAL A 67 -14.84 11.98 -1.69
N GLU A 68 -16.13 11.95 -2.07
CA GLU A 68 -17.12 12.88 -1.55
C GLU A 68 -17.10 12.80 -0.02
N LYS A 69 -16.66 13.89 0.63
CA LYS A 69 -16.61 14.00 2.08
C LYS A 69 -17.99 13.66 2.66
N PRO A 70 -18.12 12.66 3.55
CA PRO A 70 -19.23 12.65 4.49
C PRO A 70 -19.16 13.96 5.30
N PRO A 71 -20.29 14.53 5.75
CA PRO A 71 -20.28 15.80 6.46
C PRO A 71 -19.43 15.66 7.74
N THR A 72 -18.28 16.32 7.71
CA THR A 72 -17.39 16.76 8.78
C THR A 72 -17.62 16.19 10.18
N SER A 73 -16.60 15.53 10.72
CA SER A 73 -16.22 15.71 12.12
C SER A 73 -14.83 16.36 12.14
N VAL A 74 -14.80 17.55 12.70
CA VAL A 74 -13.68 18.45 12.95
C VAL A 74 -12.41 17.77 13.50
N SER A 75 -11.28 18.05 12.84
CA SER A 75 -10.18 18.78 13.47
C SER A 75 -9.28 19.36 12.38
N ASP A 76 -9.33 20.69 12.27
CA ASP A 76 -8.51 21.51 11.40
C ASP A 76 -7.02 21.45 11.76
N GLN A 77 -6.24 21.42 10.68
CA GLN A 77 -4.97 22.08 10.39
C GLN A 77 -4.26 22.81 11.54
N VAL A 78 -2.92 22.80 11.52
CA VAL A 78 -2.22 24.08 11.74
C VAL A 78 -0.94 24.20 10.92
N SER A 79 -0.96 25.18 10.02
CA SER A 79 0.13 26.15 9.82
C SER A 79 -0.58 27.47 9.48
N GLY A 80 -0.56 28.56 10.25
CA GLY A 80 -0.10 28.86 11.60
C GLY A 80 -0.79 30.17 12.02
N SER A 81 -1.00 30.39 13.33
CA SER A 81 -1.09 31.70 13.98
C SER A 81 -1.36 31.51 15.47
N GLU A 82 -0.68 32.33 16.27
CA GLU A 82 -0.50 32.27 17.70
C GLU A 82 -1.80 32.35 18.53
N THR A 83 -1.99 31.41 19.45
CA THR A 83 -2.48 31.73 20.81
C THR A 83 -2.11 30.60 21.78
N GLU A 84 -1.54 30.99 22.92
CA GLU A 84 -1.06 30.12 23.99
C GLU A 84 -2.18 29.29 24.65
N SER A 85 -1.75 28.18 25.27
CA SER A 85 -2.39 27.48 26.39
C SER A 85 -3.32 26.30 26.05
N GLN A 86 -2.75 25.10 25.92
CA GLN A 86 -2.91 24.02 26.92
C GLN A 86 -2.19 22.74 26.45
N LYS A 87 -1.12 22.39 27.17
CA LYS A 87 -0.41 21.11 27.06
C LYS A 87 -1.34 20.00 27.58
N ASN A 88 -1.95 19.25 26.67
CA ASN A 88 -2.30 17.86 26.91
C ASN A 88 -1.59 17.01 25.86
N SER A 89 -0.67 16.18 26.33
CA SER A 89 0.15 15.28 25.53
C SER A 89 -0.70 14.20 24.85
N HIS A 90 -1.25 14.49 23.67
CA HIS A 90 -1.65 13.43 22.75
C HIS A 90 -0.37 12.78 22.24
N LYS A 91 -0.09 11.55 22.70
CA LYS A 91 0.89 10.68 22.01
C LYS A 91 0.47 10.65 20.54
N SER A 92 1.35 11.10 19.64
CA SER A 92 1.05 11.04 18.21
C SER A 92 0.71 9.60 17.85
N ALA A 93 -0.38 9.39 17.13
CA ALA A 93 -0.78 8.07 16.68
C ALA A 93 0.37 7.45 15.87
N ARG A 94 0.89 6.30 16.33
CA ARG A 94 1.94 5.55 15.64
C ARG A 94 1.29 4.75 14.53
N ASN A 95 1.67 5.01 13.28
CA ASN A 95 1.16 4.25 12.15
C ASN A 95 1.95 2.95 12.04
N VAL A 96 1.26 1.82 12.13
CA VAL A 96 1.85 0.49 12.19
C VAL A 96 1.25 -0.41 11.11
N TYR A 97 1.93 -1.52 10.84
CA TYR A 97 1.45 -2.50 9.89
C TYR A 97 1.90 -3.92 10.23
N THR A 98 1.20 -4.92 9.69
CA THR A 98 1.68 -6.30 9.57
C THR A 98 1.92 -6.64 8.12
N ILE A 99 2.87 -7.54 7.84
CA ILE A 99 3.12 -8.02 6.47
C ILE A 99 3.42 -9.52 6.46
N ARG A 100 2.75 -10.24 5.56
CA ARG A 100 2.96 -11.67 5.32
C ARG A 100 2.68 -12.05 3.88
N VAL A 101 3.06 -13.26 3.49
CA VAL A 101 2.67 -13.82 2.18
C VAL A 101 1.17 -14.07 2.15
N LEU A 102 0.56 -13.94 0.97
CA LEU A 102 -0.82 -14.37 0.75
C LEU A 102 -0.95 -15.88 0.92
N ASP A 103 -1.96 -16.29 1.70
CA ASP A 103 -2.39 -17.68 1.75
C ASP A 103 -2.93 -18.10 0.37
N PRO A 104 -2.86 -19.40 0.01
CA PRO A 104 -3.34 -19.87 -1.28
C PRO A 104 -4.79 -19.44 -1.60
N SER A 105 -5.67 -19.40 -0.59
CA SER A 105 -7.05 -18.95 -0.73
C SER A 105 -7.21 -17.44 -0.93
N GLU A 106 -6.22 -16.64 -0.54
CA GLU A 106 -6.26 -15.19 -0.68
C GLU A 106 -5.75 -14.71 -2.05
N ARG A 107 -5.14 -15.59 -2.85
CA ARG A 107 -4.59 -15.29 -4.18
C ARG A 107 -5.71 -15.14 -5.22
N THR A 108 -6.62 -14.21 -4.98
CA THR A 108 -7.75 -13.86 -5.82
C THR A 108 -7.76 -12.37 -6.05
N PHE A 109 -8.03 -11.95 -7.29
CA PHE A 109 -8.17 -10.54 -7.63
C PHE A 109 -9.60 -10.05 -7.39
N ALA A 110 -9.78 -8.74 -7.37
CA ALA A 110 -11.11 -8.14 -7.35
C ALA A 110 -11.94 -8.60 -8.57
N ASP A 111 -13.27 -8.46 -8.48
CA ASP A 111 -14.17 -8.78 -9.57
C ASP A 111 -13.98 -7.87 -10.80
N ASP A 112 -14.53 -8.29 -11.94
CA ASP A 112 -14.42 -7.57 -13.21
C ASP A 112 -14.99 -6.15 -13.14
N SER A 113 -15.99 -5.88 -12.28
CA SER A 113 -16.56 -4.53 -12.15
C SER A 113 -15.54 -3.55 -11.54
N ILE A 114 -14.65 -4.04 -10.68
CA ILE A 114 -13.59 -3.24 -10.07
C ILE A 114 -12.36 -3.17 -10.98
N VAL A 115 -11.88 -4.31 -11.48
CA VAL A 115 -10.61 -4.34 -12.24
C VAL A 115 -10.73 -3.79 -13.65
N ALA A 116 -11.94 -3.69 -14.20
CA ALA A 116 -12.20 -3.00 -15.46
C ALA A 116 -11.78 -1.52 -15.41
N HIS A 117 -11.84 -0.87 -14.24
CA HIS A 117 -11.35 0.50 -14.07
C HIS A 117 -9.82 0.61 -14.25
N ALA A 118 -9.09 -0.48 -14.07
CA ALA A 118 -7.67 -0.58 -14.39
C ALA A 118 -7.41 -1.13 -15.81
N GLY A 119 -8.44 -1.28 -16.65
CA GLY A 119 -8.33 -1.80 -18.01
C GLY A 119 -8.03 -3.30 -18.09
N MET A 120 -8.35 -4.07 -17.03
CA MET A 120 -8.08 -5.49 -16.92
C MET A 120 -9.36 -6.29 -16.63
N THR A 121 -9.27 -7.62 -16.73
CA THR A 121 -10.25 -8.55 -16.17
C THR A 121 -9.59 -9.37 -15.07
N SER A 122 -10.39 -9.95 -14.17
CA SER A 122 -9.90 -10.77 -13.06
C SER A 122 -9.14 -11.98 -13.60
N GLN A 123 -9.67 -12.64 -14.64
CA GLN A 123 -8.98 -13.71 -15.36
C GLN A 123 -7.68 -13.22 -16.01
N GLY A 124 -7.68 -12.02 -16.60
CA GLY A 124 -6.48 -11.42 -17.19
C GLY A 124 -5.38 -11.18 -16.17
N LEU A 125 -5.73 -10.73 -14.96
CA LEU A 125 -4.79 -10.55 -13.85
C LEU A 125 -4.23 -11.89 -13.37
N HIS A 126 -5.06 -12.93 -13.26
CA HIS A 126 -4.58 -14.28 -12.95
C HIS A 126 -3.54 -14.77 -13.96
N LEU A 127 -3.87 -14.72 -15.26
CA LEU A 127 -2.95 -15.13 -16.33
C LEU A 127 -1.66 -14.30 -16.31
N LYS A 128 -1.75 -12.99 -16.07
CA LYS A 128 -0.59 -12.11 -15.96
C LYS A 128 0.28 -12.46 -14.76
N SER A 129 -0.32 -12.68 -13.59
CA SER A 129 0.38 -13.05 -12.36
C SER A 129 1.13 -14.38 -12.50
N ASP A 130 0.53 -15.38 -13.16
CA ASP A 130 1.14 -16.68 -13.41
C ASP A 130 2.29 -16.60 -14.44
N LYS A 131 2.11 -15.78 -15.48
CA LYS A 131 3.12 -15.57 -16.52
C LYS A 131 4.35 -14.84 -15.97
N GLU A 132 4.12 -13.79 -15.21
CA GLU A 132 5.16 -12.91 -14.65
C GLU A 132 5.66 -13.38 -13.27
N LYS A 133 5.14 -14.50 -12.76
CA LYS A 133 5.55 -15.11 -11.49
C LYS A 133 5.43 -14.15 -10.30
N TRP A 134 4.27 -13.50 -10.19
CA TRP A 134 4.02 -12.56 -9.12
C TRP A 134 4.01 -13.24 -7.75
N VAL A 135 4.49 -12.52 -6.74
CA VAL A 135 4.41 -12.89 -5.33
C VAL A 135 3.49 -11.91 -4.62
N GLY A 136 2.44 -12.42 -4.00
CA GLY A 136 1.48 -11.60 -3.26
C GLY A 136 1.82 -11.51 -1.78
N MET A 137 1.74 -10.31 -1.22
CA MET A 137 1.94 -9.99 0.18
C MET A 137 0.67 -9.33 0.73
N ARG A 138 0.15 -9.83 1.85
CA ARG A 138 -0.91 -9.18 2.62
C ARG A 138 -0.29 -8.14 3.54
N VAL A 139 -0.84 -6.93 3.51
CA VAL A 139 -0.53 -5.88 4.47
C VAL A 139 -1.81 -5.32 5.05
N ASP A 140 -1.86 -5.24 6.38
CA ASP A 140 -2.88 -4.49 7.11
C ASP A 140 -2.17 -3.31 7.79
N LEU A 141 -2.68 -2.09 7.61
CA LEU A 141 -2.12 -0.84 8.15
C LEU A 141 -3.15 -0.14 9.03
N TRP A 142 -2.74 0.36 10.19
CA TRP A 142 -3.63 1.11 11.08
C TRP A 142 -2.85 2.02 12.04
N ASP A 143 -3.57 2.86 12.76
CA ASP A 143 -3.02 3.67 13.84
C ASP A 143 -3.11 2.91 15.18
N GLU A 144 -1.97 2.50 15.73
CA GLU A 144 -1.88 1.60 16.90
C GLU A 144 -2.59 2.17 18.13
N HIS A 145 -2.43 3.47 18.36
CA HIS A 145 -3.04 4.20 19.46
C HIS A 145 -4.16 5.12 19.00
N GLY A 146 -4.62 4.97 17.75
CA GLY A 146 -5.74 5.71 17.22
C GLY A 146 -7.07 5.30 17.88
N PRO A 147 -8.11 6.16 17.82
CA PRO A 147 -9.47 5.80 18.19
C PRO A 147 -10.00 4.63 17.33
N MET A 148 -11.13 4.00 17.66
CA MET A 148 -11.66 2.89 16.84
C MET A 148 -12.07 3.35 15.44
N GLU A 149 -12.43 4.62 15.33
CA GLU A 149 -12.75 5.33 14.11
C GLU A 149 -11.50 5.63 13.24
N SER A 150 -10.29 5.33 13.73
CA SER A 150 -9.05 5.49 12.96
C SER A 150 -9.02 4.58 11.74
N LEU A 151 -8.33 5.02 10.71
CA LEU A 151 -8.25 4.30 9.44
C LEU A 151 -7.51 2.96 9.58
N LEU A 152 -8.16 1.91 9.10
CA LEU A 152 -7.60 0.60 8.78
C LEU A 152 -7.61 0.45 7.25
N VAL A 153 -6.46 0.04 6.71
CA VAL A 153 -6.30 -0.27 5.29
C VAL A 153 -5.82 -1.70 5.16
N LYS A 154 -6.51 -2.52 4.36
CA LYS A 154 -6.07 -3.89 4.04
C LYS A 154 -5.78 -3.98 2.55
N VAL A 155 -4.54 -4.37 2.22
CA VAL A 155 -4.03 -4.34 0.84
C VAL A 155 -3.36 -5.67 0.52
N GLN A 156 -3.58 -6.15 -0.70
CA GLN A 156 -2.69 -7.14 -1.30
C GLN A 156 -1.72 -6.42 -2.23
N TYR A 157 -0.44 -6.44 -1.86
CA TYR A 157 0.65 -5.96 -2.71
C TYR A 157 1.21 -7.13 -3.51
N TRP A 158 1.16 -7.03 -4.83
CA TRP A 158 1.76 -7.99 -5.73
C TRP A 158 3.10 -7.49 -6.22
N TRP A 159 4.08 -8.38 -6.23
CA TRP A 159 5.46 -8.09 -6.58
C TRP A 159 5.90 -8.94 -7.74
N ARG A 160 6.73 -8.40 -8.62
CA ARG A 160 7.42 -9.17 -9.65
C ARG A 160 8.90 -8.85 -9.67
N TYR A 161 9.69 -9.83 -10.05
CA TYR A 161 11.12 -9.65 -10.27
C TYR A 161 11.33 -9.24 -11.73
N GLU A 162 11.92 -8.07 -11.95
CA GLU A 162 12.03 -7.47 -13.28
C GLU A 162 13.36 -6.77 -13.50
N LEU A 163 13.61 -6.37 -14.75
CA LEU A 163 14.74 -5.51 -15.10
C LEU A 163 14.49 -4.10 -14.55
N VAL A 164 15.46 -3.60 -13.81
CA VAL A 164 15.47 -2.25 -13.24
C VAL A 164 16.13 -1.30 -14.22
N LYS A 165 15.48 -0.16 -14.47
CA LYS A 165 16.06 0.89 -15.31
C LYS A 165 17.23 1.56 -14.59
N SER A 166 18.24 1.96 -15.35
CA SER A 166 19.35 2.71 -14.78
C SER A 166 18.87 4.01 -14.14
N GLY A 167 19.28 4.27 -12.90
CA GLY A 167 18.82 5.39 -12.07
C GLY A 167 17.58 5.09 -11.22
N GLU A 168 16.97 3.92 -11.37
CA GLU A 168 15.82 3.45 -10.57
C GLU A 168 16.23 2.31 -9.61
N GLU A 169 17.51 2.17 -9.29
CA GLU A 169 18.02 1.14 -8.40
C GLU A 169 17.67 1.43 -6.93
N VAL A 170 17.32 0.37 -6.21
CA VAL A 170 17.14 0.39 -4.74
C VAL A 170 17.99 -0.69 -4.10
N GLU A 171 18.17 -0.59 -2.79
CA GLU A 171 18.88 -1.61 -2.03
C GLU A 171 18.20 -2.99 -2.22
N GLY A 172 19.02 -4.00 -2.53
CA GLY A 172 18.56 -5.36 -2.80
C GLY A 172 18.40 -5.69 -4.29
N ASP A 173 18.57 -4.73 -5.20
CA ASP A 173 18.68 -5.02 -6.63
C ASP A 173 20.02 -5.68 -6.97
N ILE A 174 20.01 -6.68 -7.85
CA ILE A 174 21.18 -7.50 -8.20
C ILE A 174 21.24 -7.64 -9.71
N ASN A 175 22.41 -7.29 -10.29
CA ASN A 175 22.67 -7.41 -11.73
C ASN A 175 21.59 -6.72 -12.60
N GLY A 176 21.19 -5.51 -12.20
CA GLY A 176 20.17 -4.73 -12.89
C GLY A 176 18.75 -5.31 -12.80
N HIS A 177 18.49 -6.24 -11.90
CA HIS A 177 17.16 -6.78 -11.64
C HIS A 177 16.75 -6.60 -10.19
N GLY A 178 15.45 -6.48 -9.97
CA GLY A 178 14.91 -6.13 -8.67
C GLY A 178 13.46 -6.52 -8.52
N TRP A 179 13.01 -6.64 -7.28
CA TRP A 179 11.59 -6.79 -6.98
C TRP A 179 10.92 -5.42 -6.98
N ARG A 180 9.78 -5.33 -7.67
CA ARG A 180 8.95 -4.13 -7.74
C ARG A 180 7.49 -4.48 -7.51
N GLN A 181 6.76 -3.58 -6.84
CA GLN A 181 5.30 -3.69 -6.72
C GLN A 181 4.70 -3.50 -8.11
N CYS A 182 3.83 -4.42 -8.54
CA CYS A 182 3.22 -4.41 -9.86
C CYS A 182 1.69 -4.31 -9.83
N MET A 183 1.06 -4.58 -8.67
CA MET A 183 -0.36 -4.36 -8.45
C MET A 183 -0.63 -4.09 -6.97
N HIS A 184 -1.39 -3.03 -6.68
CA HIS A 184 -1.97 -2.79 -5.36
C HIS A 184 -3.46 -3.09 -5.42
N ASP A 185 -3.92 -4.03 -4.62
CA ASP A 185 -5.34 -4.36 -4.48
C ASP A 185 -5.80 -3.96 -3.08
N ILE A 186 -6.33 -2.74 -2.96
CA ILE A 186 -6.83 -2.18 -1.70
C ILE A 186 -8.23 -2.75 -1.48
N MET A 187 -8.31 -3.71 -0.57
CA MET A 187 -9.52 -4.48 -0.33
C MET A 187 -10.44 -3.83 0.68
N TYR A 188 -9.88 -3.07 1.62
CA TYR A 188 -10.61 -2.42 2.70
C TYR A 188 -9.99 -1.08 3.02
N LEU A 189 -10.85 -0.08 3.21
CA LEU A 189 -10.53 1.25 3.68
C LEU A 189 -11.70 1.68 4.57
N GLY A 190 -11.47 1.78 5.88
CA GLY A 190 -12.54 2.04 6.84
C GLY A 190 -12.03 2.10 8.28
N PRO A 191 -12.93 2.18 9.29
CA PRO A 191 -12.54 2.14 10.69
C PRO A 191 -11.90 0.80 11.08
N LYS A 192 -11.29 0.74 12.26
CA LYS A 192 -10.81 -0.52 12.81
C LYS A 192 -11.95 -1.52 12.99
N ASP A 193 -11.69 -2.77 12.59
CA ASP A 193 -12.63 -3.88 12.68
C ASP A 193 -12.26 -4.89 13.78
N GLY A 194 -11.17 -4.63 14.51
CA GLY A 194 -10.74 -5.45 15.63
C GLY A 194 -9.90 -6.65 15.23
N THR A 195 -9.51 -6.78 13.95
CA THR A 195 -8.60 -7.85 13.49
C THR A 195 -7.12 -7.44 13.50
N GLU A 196 -6.82 -6.17 13.80
CA GLU A 196 -5.50 -5.57 13.67
C GLU A 196 -4.51 -6.20 14.64
N GLY A 197 -3.36 -6.66 14.14
CA GLY A 197 -2.28 -7.25 14.95
C GLY A 197 -2.66 -8.53 15.71
N LYS A 198 -3.85 -9.11 15.49
CA LYS A 198 -4.33 -10.30 16.23
C LYS A 198 -3.98 -11.62 15.55
N GLN A 199 -3.40 -11.60 14.36
CA GLN A 199 -2.99 -12.81 13.67
C GLN A 199 -1.73 -13.39 14.34
N GLU A 200 -1.84 -14.64 14.80
CA GLU A 200 -0.78 -15.33 15.54
C GLU A 200 0.53 -15.41 14.72
N GLY A 201 1.65 -15.12 15.38
CA GLY A 201 2.98 -15.19 14.77
C GLY A 201 3.34 -14.04 13.82
N LEU A 202 2.47 -13.02 13.66
CA LEU A 202 2.81 -11.82 12.93
C LEU A 202 3.33 -10.72 13.84
N GLU A 203 4.48 -10.18 13.47
CA GLU A 203 5.06 -9.00 14.09
C GLU A 203 4.34 -7.74 13.60
N VAL A 204 4.04 -6.83 14.53
CA VAL A 204 3.58 -5.48 14.23
C VAL A 204 4.81 -4.59 14.07
N LEU A 205 4.94 -4.00 12.88
CA LEU A 205 6.03 -3.14 12.47
C LEU A 205 5.56 -1.68 12.40
N GLU A 206 6.52 -0.76 12.42
CA GLU A 206 6.34 0.67 12.17
C GLU A 206 6.97 1.01 10.81
#